data_AF-A0A955FBM8-F1
#
_entry.id   AF-A0A955FBM8-F1
#
_cell.length_a   1.000
_cell.length_b   1.000
_cell.length_c   1.000
_cell.angle_alpha   90.00
_cell.angle_beta   90.00
_cell.angle_gamma   90.00
#
_symmetry.space_group_name_H-M   'P 1'
#
loop_
_entity.id
_entity.type
_entity.pdbx_description
1 polymer ?
#
loop_
_entity_poly.entity_id
_entity_poly.type
_entity_poly.pdbx_seq_one_letter_code
_entity_poly.pdbx_strand_id
1 'polypeptide(L)'
;MSKEHDEWVLAMIKDKDPDLYRAVLAEQDPKLAKELETEEKQAEAKHRQWQNRQAIMLEFFNAMAAKNWQQRDFAEQLGVSQATVSSLLSKRANPRLSSLLKMADTLGLELTLKSAKIKE
;
A
#
# COMPACT_ATOMS: atom_id res chain seq x y z
N MET A 1 -33.97 -9.00 25.91
CA MET A 1 -32.54 -9.38 25.98
C MET A 1 -31.74 -8.12 26.30
N SER A 2 -30.66 -8.24 27.06
CA SER A 2 -29.81 -7.09 27.45
C SER A 2 -29.00 -6.62 26.24
N LYS A 3 -28.81 -5.30 26.06
CA LYS A 3 -27.98 -4.73 24.97
C LYS A 3 -26.57 -5.32 24.93
N GLU A 4 -26.01 -5.67 26.08
CA GLU A 4 -24.69 -6.29 26.20
C GLU A 4 -24.63 -7.71 25.62
N HIS A 5 -25.74 -8.45 25.67
CA HIS A 5 -25.82 -9.78 25.07
C HIS A 5 -25.83 -9.68 23.54
N ASP A 6 -26.54 -8.70 23.00
CA ASP A 6 -26.62 -8.48 21.55
C ASP A 6 -25.28 -8.00 20.98
N GLU A 7 -24.55 -7.13 21.69
CA GLU A 7 -23.19 -6.71 21.31
C GLU A 7 -22.19 -7.86 21.31
N TRP A 8 -22.25 -8.75 22.31
CA TRP A 8 -21.37 -9.92 22.38
C TRP A 8 -21.64 -10.92 21.26
N VAL A 9 -22.92 -11.15 20.92
CA VAL A 9 -23.30 -12.02 19.80
C VAL A 9 -22.82 -11.42 18.48
N LEU A 10 -22.97 -10.11 18.27
CA LEU A 10 -22.47 -9.43 17.08
C LEU A 10 -20.95 -9.52 16.94
N ALA A 11 -20.21 -9.35 18.04
CA ALA A 11 -18.75 -9.51 18.05
C ALA A 11 -18.32 -10.95 17.71
N MET A 12 -19.06 -11.95 18.20
CA MET A 12 -18.80 -13.36 17.89
C MET A 12 -19.11 -13.69 16.42
N ILE A 13 -20.20 -13.14 15.87
CA ILE A 13 -20.55 -13.32 14.45
C ILE A 13 -19.49 -12.65 13.56
N LYS A 14 -19.01 -11.45 13.91
CA LYS A 14 -17.95 -10.74 13.17
C LYS A 14 -16.69 -11.58 12.96
N ASP A 15 -16.29 -12.35 13.97
CA ASP A 15 -15.08 -13.17 13.93
C ASP A 15 -15.27 -14.49 13.15
N LYS A 16 -16.44 -15.12 13.27
CA LYS A 16 -16.73 -16.43 12.67
C LYS A 16 -17.30 -16.36 11.26
N ASP A 17 -18.12 -15.35 10.98
CA ASP A 17 -18.80 -15.14 9.70
C ASP A 17 -18.92 -13.63 9.42
N PRO A 18 -17.86 -13.01 8.86
CA PRO A 18 -17.82 -11.58 8.60
C PRO A 18 -18.91 -11.10 7.63
N ASP A 19 -19.34 -11.96 6.71
CA ASP A 19 -20.36 -11.61 5.72
C ASP A 19 -21.75 -11.60 6.35
N LEU A 20 -22.04 -12.57 7.23
CA LEU A 20 -23.27 -12.56 8.03
C LEU A 20 -23.30 -11.35 8.98
N TYR A 21 -22.18 -10.99 9.59
CA TYR A 21 -22.08 -9.78 10.43
C TYR A 21 -22.42 -8.51 9.64
N ARG A 22 -21.86 -8.35 8.43
CA ARG A 22 -22.16 -7.21 7.56
C ARG A 22 -23.63 -7.17 7.17
N ALA A 23 -24.24 -8.32 6.86
CA ALA A 23 -25.66 -8.40 6.51
C ALA A 23 -26.56 -7.98 7.68
N VAL A 24 -26.30 -8.52 8.87
CA VAL A 24 -27.06 -8.17 10.09
C VAL A 24 -26.88 -6.69 10.45
N LEU A 25 -25.66 -6.16 10.31
CA LEU A 25 -25.39 -4.75 10.58
C LEU A 25 -26.08 -3.82 9.58
N ALA A 26 -26.14 -4.19 8.31
CA ALA A 26 -26.84 -3.43 7.28
C ALA A 26 -28.36 -3.35 7.51
N GLU A 27 -28.94 -4.38 8.12
CA GLU A 27 -30.36 -4.39 8.51
C GLU A 27 -30.62 -3.57 9.79
N GLN A 28 -29.73 -3.63 10.77
CA GLN A 28 -29.90 -2.96 12.07
C GLN A 28 -29.52 -1.47 12.05
N ASP A 29 -28.41 -1.13 11.39
CA ASP A 29 -27.89 0.23 11.27
C ASP A 29 -27.26 0.44 9.88
N PRO A 30 -28.07 0.78 8.86
CA PRO A 30 -27.59 0.93 7.48
C PRO A 30 -26.60 2.10 7.34
N LYS A 31 -26.64 3.08 8.25
CA LYS A 31 -25.70 4.21 8.22
C LYS A 31 -24.32 3.74 8.68
N LEU A 32 -24.25 3.05 9.82
CA LEU A 32 -23.00 2.51 10.35
C LEU A 32 -22.40 1.45 9.40
N ALA A 33 -23.22 0.60 8.79
CA ALA A 33 -22.77 -0.37 7.80
C ALA A 33 -22.06 0.31 6.60
N LYS A 34 -22.63 1.41 6.10
CA LYS A 34 -22.05 2.18 4.98
C LYS A 34 -20.76 2.91 5.37
N GLU A 35 -20.68 3.42 6.59
CA GLU A 35 -19.47 4.04 7.13
C GLU A 35 -18.33 3.02 7.21
N LEU A 36 -18.57 1.84 7.77
CA LEU A 36 -17.58 0.76 7.85
C LEU A 36 -17.14 0.25 6.47
N GLU A 37 -18.08 0.07 5.54
CA GLU A 37 -17.73 -0.32 4.15
C GLU A 37 -16.80 0.73 3.51
N THR A 38 -17.06 2.02 3.76
CA THR A 38 -16.22 3.10 3.26
C THR A 38 -14.83 3.08 3.89
N GLU A 39 -14.74 2.87 5.20
CA GLU A 39 -13.48 2.77 5.93
C GLU A 39 -12.66 1.55 5.48
N GLU A 40 -13.29 0.39 5.31
CA GLU A 40 -12.65 -0.83 4.81
C GLU A 40 -12.08 -0.60 3.41
N LYS A 41 -12.88 -0.03 2.48
CA LYS A 41 -12.39 0.31 1.13
C LYS A 41 -11.20 1.27 1.16
N GLN A 42 -11.23 2.26 2.06
CA GLN A 42 -10.10 3.19 2.22
C GLN A 42 -8.86 2.47 2.80
N ALA A 43 -9.04 1.57 3.76
CA ALA A 43 -7.96 0.78 4.35
C ALA A 43 -7.33 -0.15 3.31
N GLU A 44 -8.14 -0.85 2.51
CA GLU A 44 -7.70 -1.67 1.39
C GLU A 44 -6.94 -0.86 0.35
N ALA A 45 -7.45 0.33 -0.03
CA ALA A 45 -6.79 1.21 -0.97
C ALA A 45 -5.41 1.66 -0.45
N LYS A 46 -5.31 2.05 0.83
CA LYS A 46 -4.03 2.39 1.48
C LYS A 46 -3.07 1.20 1.52
N HIS A 47 -3.58 0.01 1.83
CA HIS A 47 -2.78 -1.22 1.86
C HIS A 47 -2.24 -1.57 0.47
N ARG A 48 -3.08 -1.53 -0.56
CA ARG A 48 -2.68 -1.74 -1.96
C ARG A 48 -1.64 -0.72 -2.41
N GLN A 49 -1.83 0.55 -2.07
CA GLN A 49 -0.85 1.59 -2.38
C GLN A 49 0.50 1.31 -1.69
N TRP A 50 0.48 0.85 -0.44
CA TRP A 50 1.68 0.45 0.27
C TRP A 50 2.38 -0.73 -0.41
N GLN A 51 1.65 -1.79 -0.78
CA GLN A 51 2.20 -2.95 -1.48
C GLN A 51 2.84 -2.57 -2.82
N ASN A 52 2.16 -1.75 -3.63
CA ASN A 52 2.70 -1.28 -4.91
C ASN A 52 4.03 -0.52 -4.74
N ARG A 53 4.14 0.32 -3.71
CA ARG A 53 5.41 1.00 -3.38
C ARG A 53 6.51 0.00 -3.02
N GLN A 54 6.19 -1.05 -2.29
CA GLN A 54 7.18 -2.09 -1.93
C GLN A 54 7.69 -2.82 -3.16
N ALA A 55 6.80 -3.17 -4.09
CA ALA A 55 7.18 -3.83 -5.33
C ALA A 55 8.15 -2.95 -6.13
N ILE A 56 7.86 -1.66 -6.30
CA ILE A 56 8.75 -0.73 -7.02
C ILE A 56 10.14 -0.66 -6.37
N MET A 57 10.23 -0.52 -5.04
CA MET A 57 11.54 -0.45 -4.36
C MET A 57 12.32 -1.77 -4.44
N LEU A 58 11.63 -2.90 -4.44
CA LEU A 58 12.26 -4.21 -4.64
C LEU A 58 12.89 -4.32 -6.04
N GLU A 59 12.22 -3.80 -7.09
CA GLU A 59 12.78 -3.78 -8.44
C GLU A 59 14.07 -2.95 -8.52
N PHE A 60 14.10 -1.78 -7.88
CA PHE A 60 15.32 -0.98 -7.81
C PHE A 60 16.45 -1.69 -7.08
N PHE A 61 16.14 -2.38 -5.98
CA PHE A 61 17.13 -3.16 -5.24
C PHE A 61 17.68 -4.32 -6.09
N ASN A 62 16.82 -5.04 -6.81
CA ASN A 62 17.24 -6.12 -7.70
C ASN A 62 18.12 -5.61 -8.84
N ALA A 63 17.79 -4.45 -9.43
CA ALA A 63 18.59 -3.84 -10.48
C ALA A 63 19.97 -3.38 -9.99
N MET A 64 20.05 -2.83 -8.77
CA MET A 64 21.34 -2.55 -8.13
C MET A 64 22.16 -3.83 -7.93
N ALA A 65 21.53 -4.88 -7.41
CA ALA A 65 22.19 -6.17 -7.19
C ALA A 65 22.71 -6.78 -8.50
N ALA A 66 21.95 -6.67 -9.60
CA ALA A 66 22.38 -7.12 -10.92
C ALA A 66 23.61 -6.37 -11.46
N LYS A 67 23.81 -5.11 -11.04
CA LYS A 67 25.02 -4.32 -11.33
C LYS A 67 26.14 -4.53 -10.31
N ASN A 68 25.94 -5.39 -9.31
CA ASN A 68 26.82 -5.56 -8.15
C ASN A 68 27.08 -4.24 -7.40
N TRP A 69 26.07 -3.37 -7.34
CA TRP A 69 26.13 -2.08 -6.65
C TRP A 69 25.60 -2.17 -5.23
N GLN A 70 26.31 -1.56 -4.30
CA GLN A 70 25.81 -1.29 -2.95
C GLN A 70 25.04 0.04 -2.93
N GLN A 71 24.33 0.30 -1.83
CA GLN A 71 23.60 1.57 -1.66
C GLN A 71 24.49 2.80 -1.79
N ARG A 72 25.78 2.69 -1.39
CA ARG A 72 26.75 3.78 -1.52
C ARG A 72 27.04 4.09 -2.99
N ASP A 73 27.27 3.07 -3.81
CA ASP A 73 27.60 3.24 -5.23
C ASP A 73 26.40 3.85 -5.96
N PHE A 74 25.19 3.37 -5.65
CA PHE A 74 23.98 3.95 -6.21
C PHE A 74 23.76 5.41 -5.77
N ALA A 75 24.08 5.74 -4.51
CA ALA A 75 24.00 7.11 -4.01
C ALA A 75 24.97 8.05 -4.73
N GLU A 76 26.20 7.59 -4.98
CA GLU A 76 27.21 8.33 -5.74
C GLU A 76 26.73 8.60 -7.17
N GLN A 77 26.19 7.59 -7.86
CA GLN A 77 25.65 7.75 -9.21
C GLN A 77 24.42 8.68 -9.27
N LEU A 78 23.59 8.68 -8.23
CA LEU A 78 22.45 9.59 -8.10
C LEU A 78 22.84 11.01 -7.67
N GLY A 79 24.07 11.22 -7.18
CA GLY A 79 24.51 12.49 -6.60
C GLY A 79 23.77 12.84 -5.30
N VAL A 80 23.40 11.85 -4.48
CA VAL A 80 22.72 12.04 -3.19
C VAL A 80 23.44 11.31 -2.06
N SER A 81 23.03 11.56 -0.82
CA SER A 81 23.62 10.83 0.32
C SER A 81 23.16 9.36 0.37
N GLN A 82 24.00 8.48 0.92
CA GLN A 82 23.60 7.10 1.19
C GLN A 82 22.38 7.03 2.13
N ALA A 83 22.27 7.96 3.09
CA ALA A 83 21.09 8.05 3.97
C ALA A 83 19.81 8.35 3.18
N THR A 84 19.90 9.18 2.14
CA THR A 84 18.80 9.45 1.20
C THR A 84 18.41 8.18 0.46
N VAL A 85 19.37 7.44 -0.10
CA VAL A 85 19.09 6.15 -0.78
C VAL A 85 18.49 5.13 0.19
N SER A 86 19.03 5.03 1.40
CA SER A 86 18.48 4.16 2.44
C SER A 86 17.04 4.55 2.80
N SER A 87 16.73 5.84 2.93
CA SER A 87 15.37 6.32 3.16
C SER A 87 14.43 5.99 1.99
N LEU A 88 14.91 6.14 0.75
CA LEU A 88 14.15 5.84 -0.47
C LEU A 88 13.86 4.36 -0.63
N LEU A 89 14.87 3.50 -0.47
CA LEU A 89 14.73 2.04 -0.61
C LEU A 89 14.06 1.42 0.62
N SER A 90 14.25 2.01 1.80
CA SER A 90 13.50 1.61 2.98
C SER A 90 12.06 2.08 2.86
N LYS A 91 11.15 1.30 3.44
CA LYS A 91 9.70 1.45 3.33
C LYS A 91 9.12 2.74 3.95
N ARG A 92 9.98 3.73 4.24
CA ARG A 92 9.70 4.94 5.03
C ARG A 92 9.46 6.17 4.17
N ALA A 93 10.04 6.25 2.96
CA ALA A 93 9.83 7.38 2.07
C ALA A 93 8.75 7.10 1.01
N ASN A 94 8.05 8.16 0.59
CA ASN A 94 7.19 8.16 -0.60
C ASN A 94 7.86 9.03 -1.69
N PRO A 95 8.76 8.47 -2.51
CA PRO A 95 9.46 9.24 -3.52
C PRO A 95 8.51 9.87 -4.53
N ARG A 96 8.90 11.05 -5.02
CA ARG A 96 8.22 11.71 -6.14
C ARG A 96 8.51 10.94 -7.43
N LEU A 97 7.62 11.07 -8.41
CA LEU A 97 7.81 10.47 -9.73
C LEU A 97 9.15 10.86 -10.36
N SER A 98 9.57 12.13 -10.23
CA SER A 98 10.87 12.58 -10.74
C SER A 98 12.07 11.87 -10.09
N SER A 99 11.96 11.47 -8.82
CA SER A 99 12.99 10.67 -8.15
C SER A 99 13.00 9.24 -8.70
N LEU A 100 11.83 8.64 -8.89
CA LEU A 100 11.71 7.30 -9.48
C LEU A 100 12.29 7.24 -10.90
N LEU A 101 12.00 8.25 -11.73
CA LEU A 101 12.55 8.35 -13.08
C LEU A 101 14.07 8.44 -13.06
N LYS A 102 14.65 9.31 -12.23
CA LYS A 102 16.11 9.41 -12.08
C LYS A 102 16.74 8.09 -11.62
N MET A 103 16.14 7.42 -10.65
CA MET A 103 16.58 6.11 -10.17
C MET A 103 16.57 5.07 -11.30
N ALA A 104 15.51 5.06 -12.12
CA ALA A 104 15.37 4.16 -13.25
C ALA A 104 16.42 4.44 -14.32
N ASP A 105 16.61 5.71 -14.70
CA ASP A 105 17.63 6.12 -15.67
C ASP A 105 19.03 5.69 -15.21
N THR A 106 19.38 5.94 -13.94
CA THR A 106 20.67 5.55 -13.36
C THR A 106 20.88 4.03 -13.37
N LEU A 107 19.82 3.25 -13.21
CA LEU A 107 19.87 1.79 -13.20
C LEU A 107 19.65 1.17 -14.58
N GLY A 108 19.33 1.95 -15.60
CA GLY A 108 18.99 1.47 -16.94
C GLY A 108 17.67 0.71 -16.99
N LEU A 109 16.70 1.08 -16.15
CA LEU A 109 15.36 0.50 -16.12
C LEU A 109 14.38 1.36 -16.92
N GLU A 110 13.37 0.71 -17.50
CA GLU A 110 12.23 1.39 -18.11
C GLU A 110 11.03 1.38 -17.16
N LEU A 111 10.48 2.55 -16.86
CA LEU A 111 9.26 2.68 -16.05
C LEU A 111 8.03 2.85 -16.95
N THR A 112 7.15 1.84 -16.95
CA THR A 112 5.89 1.89 -17.69
C THR A 112 4.72 2.25 -16.76
N LEU A 113 3.91 3.23 -17.15
CA LEU A 113 2.66 3.57 -16.47
C LEU A 113 1.50 2.81 -17.12
N LYS A 114 0.78 2.02 -16.32
CA LYS A 114 -0.46 1.36 -16.74
C LYS A 114 -1.64 2.13 -16.15
N SER A 115 -2.43 2.75 -17.01
CA SER A 115 -3.73 3.32 -16.63
C SER A 115 -4.84 2.37 -17.07
N ALA A 116 -5.82 2.14 -16.18
CA ALA A 116 -7.09 1.56 -16.59
C ALA A 116 -7.94 2.68 -17.20
N LYS A 117 -8.72 2.37 -18.25
CA LYS A 117 -9.68 3.33 -18.83
C LYS A 117 -10.53 3.94 -17.71
N ILE A 118 -10.51 5.27 -17.61
CA ILE A 118 -11.48 6.00 -16.80
C ILE A 118 -12.81 5.82 -17.54
N LYS A 119 -13.76 5.09 -16.94
CA LYS A 119 -15.13 5.06 -17.46
C LYS A 119 -15.69 6.48 -17.26
N GLU A 120 -16.03 7.15 -18.36
CA GLU A 120 -16.83 8.39 -18.35
C GLU A 120 -18.22 8.12 -17.79
#